data_AF-A0A0K8R3X7-F1
#
_entry.id   AF-A0A0K8R3X7-F1
#
_cell.length_a   1.000
_cell.length_b   1.000
_cell.length_c   1.000
_cell.angle_alpha   90.00
_cell.angle_beta   90.00
_cell.angle_gamma   90.00
#
_symmetry.space_group_name_H-M   'P 1'
#
loop_
_entity.id
_entity.type
_entity.pdbx_description
1 polymer ?
#
loop_
_entity_poly.entity_id
_entity_poly.type
_entity_poly.pdbx_seq_one_letter_code
_entity_poly.pdbx_strand_id
1 'polypeptide(L)'
;MQEKSALTVYRSRKQDIRKENLFDNSLGSALLFEARTGVLRTRTYRAKFQETDTLCAACHNDSETVEHLVLKCTGLRPALPEGLTDLAGALGFTGDDGRTVEKRITVTKRRLEDWWKLSREN
;
A
#
# COMPACT_ATOMS: atom_id res chain seq x y z
N MET A 1 0.68 -22.24 -6.68
CA MET A 1 0.73 -20.75 -6.62
C MET A 1 -0.61 -20.08 -6.98
N GLN A 2 -1.56 -20.78 -7.61
CA GLN A 2 -2.88 -20.25 -7.98
C GLN A 2 -3.77 -19.85 -6.77
N GLU A 3 -3.64 -20.55 -5.64
CA GLU A 3 -4.56 -20.44 -4.48
C GLU A 3 -4.22 -19.36 -3.44
N LYS A 4 -3.06 -18.69 -3.56
CA LYS A 4 -2.63 -17.69 -2.56
C LYS A 4 -3.27 -16.33 -2.83
N SER A 5 -4.40 -16.06 -2.18
CA SER A 5 -5.15 -14.80 -2.31
C SER A 5 -4.32 -13.54 -2.02
N ALA A 6 -3.33 -13.63 -1.11
CA ALA A 6 -2.44 -12.52 -0.76
C ALA A 6 -1.61 -11.99 -1.96
N LEU A 7 -1.24 -12.84 -2.91
CA LEU A 7 -0.38 -12.47 -4.04
C LEU A 7 -1.17 -12.02 -5.29
N THR A 8 -2.49 -11.90 -5.20
CA THR A 8 -3.37 -11.70 -6.37
C THR A 8 -3.02 -10.44 -7.16
N VAL A 9 -2.79 -9.32 -6.48
CA VAL A 9 -2.43 -8.04 -7.14
C VAL A 9 -1.07 -8.15 -7.81
N TYR A 10 -0.06 -8.66 -7.11
CA TYR A 10 1.28 -8.82 -7.67
C TYR A 10 1.29 -9.73 -8.88
N ARG A 11 0.64 -10.91 -8.79
CA ARG A 11 0.58 -11.89 -9.88
C ARG A 11 -0.16 -11.37 -11.11
N SER A 12 -1.26 -10.65 -10.91
CA SER A 12 -2.06 -10.12 -12.03
C SER A 12 -1.40 -8.94 -12.73
N ARG A 13 -0.52 -8.20 -12.03
CA ARG A 13 0.03 -6.94 -12.54
C ARG A 13 1.52 -6.97 -12.86
N LYS A 14 2.31 -7.89 -12.28
CA LYS A 14 3.74 -8.05 -12.60
C LYS A 14 3.91 -9.06 -13.74
N GLN A 15 3.96 -8.56 -14.98
CA GLN A 15 4.05 -9.39 -16.18
C GLN A 15 5.47 -9.94 -16.42
N ASP A 16 6.51 -9.14 -16.17
CA ASP A 16 7.91 -9.51 -16.44
C ASP A 16 8.80 -9.45 -15.19
N ILE A 17 9.74 -10.38 -15.05
CA ILE A 17 10.80 -10.31 -14.03
C ILE A 17 11.86 -9.31 -14.50
N ARG A 18 11.65 -8.03 -14.18
CA ARG A 18 12.57 -6.93 -14.48
C ARG A 18 12.79 -6.01 -13.28
N LYS A 19 13.90 -5.26 -13.35
CA LYS A 19 14.20 -4.17 -12.41
C LYS A 19 13.16 -3.06 -12.59
N GLU A 20 12.62 -2.59 -11.46
CA GLU A 20 11.73 -1.43 -11.39
C GLU A 20 12.52 -0.23 -10.89
N ASN A 21 12.41 0.92 -11.54
CA ASN A 21 13.14 2.14 -11.16
C ASN A 21 12.46 2.92 -10.02
N LEU A 22 11.33 2.44 -9.52
CA LEU A 22 10.53 3.11 -8.48
C LEU A 22 11.01 2.86 -7.05
N PHE A 23 12.03 2.02 -6.83
CA PHE A 23 12.56 1.69 -5.50
C PHE A 23 13.91 2.38 -5.27
N ASP A 24 14.04 3.06 -4.14
CA ASP A 24 15.17 3.93 -3.76
C ASP A 24 15.79 3.57 -2.39
N ASN A 25 15.55 2.35 -1.90
CA ASN A 25 15.98 1.86 -0.58
C ASN A 25 15.47 2.68 0.63
N SER A 26 14.52 3.60 0.45
CA SER A 26 13.82 4.24 1.57
C SER A 26 12.88 3.29 2.30
N LEU A 27 12.46 3.68 3.51
CA LEU A 27 11.40 3.01 4.25
C LEU A 27 10.11 2.94 3.40
N GLY A 28 9.72 4.04 2.77
CA GLY A 28 8.55 4.09 1.90
C GLY A 28 8.65 3.12 0.72
N SER A 29 9.84 2.93 0.14
CA SER A 29 10.06 1.90 -0.88
C SER A 29 9.88 0.48 -0.35
N ALA A 30 10.38 0.19 0.85
CA ALA A 30 10.18 -1.12 1.49
C ALA A 30 8.70 -1.39 1.78
N LEU A 31 8.00 -0.42 2.37
CA LEU A 31 6.57 -0.52 2.67
C LEU A 31 5.71 -0.62 1.39
N LEU A 32 6.06 0.13 0.35
CA LEU A 32 5.42 0.02 -0.95
C LEU A 32 5.58 -1.38 -1.53
N PHE A 33 6.76 -1.98 -1.41
CA PHE A 33 7.00 -3.35 -1.87
C PHE A 33 6.13 -4.37 -1.11
N GLU A 34 6.02 -4.24 0.22
CA GLU A 34 5.14 -5.08 1.02
C GLU A 34 3.66 -4.91 0.63
N ALA A 35 3.22 -3.67 0.38
CA ALA A 35 1.86 -3.37 -0.07
C ALA A 35 1.58 -3.98 -1.46
N ARG A 36 2.53 -3.85 -2.40
CA ARG A 36 2.47 -4.44 -3.75
C ARG A 36 2.34 -5.95 -3.72
N THR A 37 2.99 -6.60 -2.78
CA THR A 37 3.02 -8.06 -2.64
C THR A 37 1.92 -8.59 -1.71
N GLY A 38 1.11 -7.72 -1.11
CA GLY A 38 0.00 -8.10 -0.23
C GLY A 38 0.45 -8.66 1.13
N VAL A 39 1.67 -8.32 1.56
CA VAL A 39 2.26 -8.78 2.84
C VAL A 39 2.47 -7.64 3.84
N LEU A 40 2.02 -6.42 3.51
CA LEU A 40 2.04 -5.29 4.44
C LEU A 40 1.28 -5.67 5.72
N ARG A 41 1.97 -5.56 6.86
CA ARG A 41 1.50 -6.05 8.17
C ARG A 41 0.51 -5.09 8.84
N THR A 42 -0.56 -4.76 8.12
CA THR A 42 -1.67 -3.95 8.65
C THR A 42 -2.37 -4.66 9.82
N ARG A 43 -3.16 -3.93 10.60
CA ARG A 43 -3.96 -4.50 11.69
C ARG A 43 -4.90 -5.60 11.21
N THR A 44 -5.56 -5.43 10.06
CA THR A 44 -6.38 -6.50 9.45
C THR A 44 -5.55 -7.72 9.07
N TYR A 45 -4.28 -7.57 8.68
CA TYR A 45 -3.37 -8.70 8.47
C TYR A 45 -3.03 -9.41 9.79
N ARG A 46 -2.70 -8.64 10.84
CA ARG A 46 -2.35 -9.17 12.18
C ARG A 46 -3.52 -9.88 12.86
N ALA A 47 -4.74 -9.38 12.67
CA ALA A 47 -5.97 -9.96 13.21
C ALA A 47 -6.22 -11.42 12.77
N LYS A 48 -5.55 -11.89 11.71
CA LYS A 48 -5.59 -13.30 11.29
C LYS A 48 -4.86 -14.25 12.24
N PHE A 49 -3.94 -13.73 13.05
CA PHE A 49 -3.03 -14.52 13.89
C PHE A 49 -3.07 -14.12 15.36
N GLN A 50 -3.67 -12.97 15.68
CA GLN A 50 -3.72 -12.39 17.02
C GLN A 50 -5.09 -11.74 17.22
N GLU A 51 -5.65 -11.81 18.42
CA GLU A 51 -6.86 -11.04 18.78
C GLU A 51 -6.47 -9.57 18.94
N THR A 52 -6.65 -8.80 17.87
CA THR A 52 -6.38 -7.37 17.84
C THR A 52 -7.48 -6.66 17.07
N ASP A 53 -7.70 -5.39 17.41
CA ASP A 53 -8.65 -4.56 16.68
C ASP A 53 -8.16 -4.33 15.24
N THR A 54 -9.12 -4.23 14.32
CA THR A 54 -8.85 -3.98 12.90
C THR A 54 -8.89 -2.51 12.53
N LEU A 55 -9.32 -1.61 13.42
CA LEU A 55 -9.40 -0.18 13.12
C LEU A 55 -8.03 0.43 12.79
N CYS A 56 -8.01 1.31 11.79
CA CYS A 56 -6.82 2.01 11.32
C CYS A 56 -6.18 2.83 12.45
N ALA A 57 -4.87 2.63 12.66
CA ALA A 57 -4.11 3.36 13.67
C ALA A 57 -4.02 4.87 13.43
N ALA A 58 -4.32 5.33 12.21
CA ALA A 58 -4.29 6.75 11.86
C ALA A 58 -5.65 7.43 12.00
N CYS A 59 -6.72 6.89 11.40
CA CYS A 59 -8.03 7.54 11.39
C CYS A 59 -9.03 6.99 12.41
N HIS A 60 -8.81 5.79 12.95
CA HIS A 60 -9.69 5.09 13.89
C HIS A 60 -11.15 4.87 13.42
N ASN A 61 -11.45 5.11 12.14
CA ASN A 61 -12.83 5.06 11.62
C ASN A 61 -13.12 3.80 10.78
N ASP A 62 -12.13 3.29 10.04
CA ASP A 62 -12.28 2.15 9.13
C ASP A 62 -11.23 1.06 9.41
N SER A 63 -11.47 -0.15 8.91
CA SER A 63 -10.49 -1.23 8.98
C SER A 63 -9.19 -0.92 8.23
N GLU A 64 -8.06 -1.23 8.86
CA GLU A 64 -6.71 -1.00 8.35
C GLU A 64 -6.34 -1.99 7.25
N THR A 65 -6.80 -1.70 6.03
CA THR A 65 -6.45 -2.44 4.82
C THR A 65 -5.46 -1.65 3.97
N VAL A 66 -4.72 -2.32 3.08
CA VAL A 66 -3.85 -1.64 2.11
C VAL A 66 -4.67 -0.65 1.26
N GLU A 67 -5.87 -1.04 0.83
CA GLU A 67 -6.76 -0.16 0.07
C GLU A 67 -7.15 1.08 0.88
N HIS A 68 -7.47 0.92 2.17
CA HIS A 68 -7.76 2.06 3.03
C HIS A 68 -6.56 3.01 3.16
N LEU A 69 -5.37 2.49 3.49
CA LEU A 69 -4.16 3.32 3.66
C LEU A 69 -3.80 4.09 2.38
N VAL A 70 -3.89 3.42 1.23
CA VAL A 70 -3.47 3.97 -0.06
C VAL A 70 -4.53 4.90 -0.67
N LEU A 71 -5.84 4.63 -0.51
CA LEU A 71 -6.89 5.32 -1.27
C LEU A 71 -7.96 6.03 -0.43
N LYS A 72 -8.07 5.76 0.88
CA LYS A 72 -9.23 6.25 1.67
C LYS A 72 -8.86 6.99 2.95
N CYS A 73 -7.71 6.70 3.56
CA CYS A 73 -7.40 7.17 4.89
C CYS A 73 -7.25 8.71 4.96
N THR A 74 -8.12 9.37 5.71
CA THR A 74 -8.07 10.83 5.91
C THR A 74 -7.07 11.25 7.00
N GLY A 75 -6.64 10.30 7.85
CA GLY A 75 -5.69 10.55 8.95
C GLY A 75 -4.21 10.59 8.53
N LEU A 76 -3.89 10.21 7.29
CA LEU A 76 -2.50 10.13 6.80
C LEU A 76 -2.08 11.36 6.02
N ARG A 77 -0.79 11.71 6.15
CA ARG A 77 -0.12 12.77 5.39
C ARG A 77 0.91 12.20 4.41
N PRO A 78 1.06 12.78 3.21
CA PRO A 78 0.26 13.87 2.65
C PRO A 78 -1.18 13.45 2.29
N ALA A 79 -2.06 14.44 2.14
CA ALA A 79 -3.43 14.21 1.68
C ALA A 79 -3.45 13.52 0.31
N LEU A 80 -4.52 12.77 0.05
CA LEU A 80 -4.69 12.10 -1.24
C LEU A 80 -4.88 13.14 -2.36
N PRO A 81 -4.23 12.95 -3.52
CA PRO A 81 -4.53 13.72 -4.70
C PRO A 81 -5.99 13.46 -5.11
N GLU A 82 -6.69 14.50 -5.56
CA GLU A 82 -8.05 14.37 -6.09
C GLU A 82 -8.09 13.36 -7.24
N GLY A 83 -9.11 12.49 -7.24
CA GLY A 83 -9.33 11.50 -8.28
C GLY A 83 -8.44 10.25 -8.23
N LEU A 84 -7.69 10.02 -7.15
CA LEU A 84 -6.93 8.77 -7.00
C LEU A 84 -7.87 7.61 -6.58
N THR A 85 -8.28 6.80 -7.54
CA THR A 85 -9.14 5.62 -7.33
C THR A 85 -8.47 4.29 -7.68
N ASP A 86 -7.33 4.33 -8.39
CA ASP A 86 -6.64 3.14 -8.88
C ASP A 86 -5.55 2.67 -7.90
N LEU A 87 -5.82 1.56 -7.22
CA LEU A 87 -4.89 0.93 -6.30
C LEU A 87 -3.63 0.42 -7.02
N ALA A 88 -3.77 -0.14 -8.23
CA ALA A 88 -2.64 -0.74 -8.93
C ALA A 88 -1.64 0.34 -9.36
N GLY A 89 -2.11 1.43 -9.95
CA GLY A 89 -1.27 2.58 -10.30
C GLY A 89 -0.68 3.28 -9.08
N ALA A 90 -1.44 3.40 -7.98
CA ALA A 90 -0.92 3.95 -6.73
C ALA A 90 0.21 3.09 -6.11
N LEU A 91 0.13 1.77 -6.31
CA LEU A 91 1.16 0.81 -5.95
C LEU A 91 2.31 0.73 -6.97
N GLY A 92 2.26 1.52 -8.04
CA GLY A 92 3.31 1.60 -9.05
C GLY A 92 3.34 0.44 -10.05
N PHE A 93 2.21 -0.25 -10.24
CA PHE A 93 2.01 -1.06 -11.44
C PHE A 93 1.72 -0.15 -12.63
N THR A 94 2.22 -0.52 -13.80
CA THR A 94 2.00 0.22 -15.04
C THR A 94 0.52 0.17 -15.39
N GLY A 95 -0.06 1.31 -15.76
CA GLY A 95 -1.39 1.36 -16.36
C GLY A 95 -1.39 0.73 -17.74
N ASP A 96 -2.57 0.61 -18.35
CA ASP A 96 -2.73 0.06 -19.70
C ASP A 96 -1.97 0.89 -20.78
N ASP A 97 -1.63 2.14 -20.46
CA ASP A 97 -0.82 3.04 -21.28
C ASP A 97 0.71 2.86 -21.12
N GLY A 98 1.13 1.90 -20.29
CA GLY A 98 2.54 1.61 -20.01
C GLY A 98 3.28 2.70 -19.22
N ARG A 99 2.57 3.72 -18.71
CA ARG A 99 3.17 4.80 -17.92
C ARG A 99 2.89 4.63 -16.43
N THR A 100 3.90 4.93 -15.64
CA THR A 100 3.80 4.98 -14.18
C THR A 100 3.84 6.44 -13.75
N VAL A 101 2.83 6.88 -13.00
CA VAL A 101 2.79 8.28 -12.52
C VAL A 101 3.62 8.39 -11.25
N GLU A 102 4.89 8.78 -11.40
CA GLU A 102 5.87 8.88 -10.31
C GLU A 102 5.34 9.66 -9.10
N LYS A 103 4.66 10.79 -9.34
CA LYS A 103 4.05 11.61 -8.29
C LYS A 103 3.06 10.83 -7.40
N ARG A 104 2.27 9.92 -7.98
CA ARG A 104 1.32 9.08 -7.22
C ARG A 104 2.07 8.12 -6.32
N ILE A 105 3.11 7.46 -6.85
CA ILE A 105 3.94 6.54 -6.06
C ILE A 105 4.62 7.27 -4.90
N THR A 106 5.19 8.46 -5.15
CA THR A 106 5.83 9.23 -4.09
C THR A 106 4.85 9.59 -2.97
N VAL A 107 3.60 9.92 -3.32
CA VAL A 107 2.54 10.14 -2.32
C VAL A 107 2.23 8.86 -1.55
N THR A 108 2.05 7.73 -2.24
CA THR A 108 1.82 6.43 -1.59
C THR A 108 2.94 6.08 -0.62
N LYS A 109 4.21 6.20 -1.03
CA LYS A 109 5.38 5.95 -0.17
C LYS A 109 5.31 6.80 1.10
N ARG A 110 5.11 8.11 0.97
CA ARG A 110 5.06 9.04 2.11
C ARG A 110 3.90 8.73 3.06
N ARG A 111 2.73 8.38 2.53
CA ARG A 111 1.56 7.99 3.35
C ARG A 111 1.81 6.69 4.10
N LEU A 112 2.46 5.71 3.48
CA LEU A 112 2.84 4.47 4.15
C LEU A 112 3.89 4.72 5.24
N GLU A 113 4.84 5.62 5.02
CA GLU A 113 5.81 6.01 6.06
C GLU A 113 5.13 6.70 7.25
N ASP A 114 4.18 7.60 6.99
CA ASP A 114 3.39 8.28 8.01
C ASP A 114 2.56 7.29 8.83
N TRP A 115 1.85 6.38 8.14
CA TRP A 115 1.11 5.29 8.76
C TRP A 115 2.03 4.43 9.64
N TRP A 116 3.20 4.07 9.13
CA TRP A 116 4.13 3.21 9.85
C TRP A 116 4.57 3.84 11.18
N LYS A 117 4.78 5.16 11.21
CA LYS A 117 5.09 5.89 12.46
C LYS A 117 3.93 5.81 13.45
N LEU A 118 2.73 6.20 13.02
CA LEU A 118 1.51 6.19 13.85
C LEU A 118 1.19 4.78 14.38
N SER A 119 1.45 3.74 13.59
CA SER A 119 1.21 2.35 13.96
C SER A 119 2.15 1.80 15.05
N ARG A 120 3.23 2.51 15.38
CA ARG A 120 4.21 2.12 16.42
C ARG A 120 4.14 3.00 17.66
N GLU A 121 3.49 4.15 17.56
CA GLU A 121 3.20 5.05 18.69
C GLU A 121 1.95 4.59 19.46
N ASN A 122 1.06 3.83 18.81
CA ASN A 122 -0.14 3.20 19.38
C ASN A 122 0.05 1.70 19.63
#